data_AF-A0A2U9CGK8-F1
#
_entry.id   AF-A0A2U9CGK8-F1
#
_cell.length_a   1.000
_cell.length_b   1.000
_cell.length_c   1.000
_cell.angle_alpha   90.00
_cell.angle_beta   90.00
_cell.angle_gamma   90.00
#
_symmetry.space_group_name_H-M   'P 1'
#
loop_
_entity.id
_entity.type
_entity.pdbx_description
1 polymer ?
#
loop_
_entity_poly.entity_id
_entity_poly.type
_entity_poly.pdbx_seq_one_letter_code
_entity_poly.pdbx_strand_id
1 'polypeptide(L)'
;MRNLISMAVILHVVITAAGLQLNGEEVQFGDMIAYPPVCDGKITLQHFAVYVGDRTFPGKEPEHDIFERLKDTETLSPTCIFSTLNVADKPYVFNYLDGYKENGKEYKKGKEEKMEERIREKYNKCSLYSAVGNNCEHLATYVRYGEKISLQVNLSGEKLCILPKAQQKLVYAKGVAKCQNKDG
;
A
#
# COMPACT_ATOMS: atom_id res chain seq x y z
N MET A 1 4.69 -33.01 24.91
CA MET A 1 5.47 -32.33 23.85
C MET A 1 4.97 -32.64 22.44
N ARG A 2 4.72 -33.90 22.05
CA ARG A 2 4.19 -34.26 20.71
C ARG A 2 2.91 -33.52 20.30
N ASN A 3 1.94 -33.36 21.20
CA ASN A 3 0.65 -32.72 20.87
C ASN A 3 0.76 -31.19 20.72
N LEU A 4 1.66 -30.54 21.46
CA LEU A 4 1.92 -29.10 21.35
C LEU A 4 2.69 -28.76 20.06
N ILE A 5 3.66 -29.59 19.68
CA ILE A 5 4.39 -29.46 18.41
C ILE A 5 3.43 -29.66 17.24
N SER A 6 2.53 -30.65 17.32
CA SER A 6 1.54 -30.90 16.27
C SER A 6 0.55 -29.74 16.10
N MET A 7 0.05 -29.12 17.18
CA MET A 7 -0.83 -27.95 17.07
C MET A 7 -0.10 -26.72 16.53
N ALA A 8 1.14 -26.47 16.96
CA ALA A 8 1.92 -25.33 16.46
C ALA A 8 2.23 -25.48 14.96
N VAL A 9 2.55 -26.70 14.51
CA VAL A 9 2.77 -27.02 13.09
C VAL A 9 1.48 -26.91 12.30
N ILE A 10 0.35 -27.44 12.79
CA ILE A 10 -0.95 -27.32 12.11
C ILE A 10 -1.40 -25.86 12.03
N LEU A 11 -1.22 -25.06 13.08
CA LEU A 11 -1.57 -23.63 13.07
C LEU A 11 -0.71 -22.84 12.07
N HIS A 12 0.61 -23.09 12.01
CA HIS A 12 1.48 -22.50 10.99
C HIS A 12 1.11 -22.97 9.57
N VAL A 13 0.75 -24.25 9.37
CA VAL A 13 0.31 -24.79 8.08
C VAL A 13 -1.03 -24.19 7.64
N VAL A 14 -1.97 -23.97 8.57
CA VAL A 14 -3.27 -23.34 8.27
C VAL A 14 -3.10 -21.86 7.92
N ILE A 15 -2.20 -21.13 8.61
CA ILE A 15 -1.89 -19.72 8.28
C ILE A 15 -1.19 -19.62 6.92
N THR A 16 -0.23 -20.52 6.62
CA THR A 16 0.46 -20.54 5.31
C THR A 16 -0.45 -20.99 4.16
N ALA A 17 -1.46 -21.83 4.41
CA ALA A 17 -2.41 -22.26 3.39
C ALA A 17 -3.55 -21.24 3.13
N ALA A 18 -3.83 -20.34 4.07
CA ALA A 18 -4.95 -19.39 3.97
C ALA A 18 -4.58 -18.04 3.31
N GLY A 19 -3.30 -17.81 2.98
CA GLY A 19 -2.82 -16.54 2.43
C GLY A 19 -2.93 -15.37 3.42
N LEU A 20 -2.20 -14.29 3.18
CA LEU A 20 -2.42 -13.04 3.90
C LEU A 20 -3.76 -12.45 3.43
N GLN A 21 -4.65 -12.13 4.37
CA GLN A 21 -5.96 -11.55 4.10
C GLN A 21 -6.02 -10.13 4.66
N LEU A 22 -6.35 -9.14 3.83
CA LEU A 22 -6.65 -7.78 4.26
C LEU A 22 -8.04 -7.39 3.76
N ASN A 23 -8.85 -6.74 4.59
CA ASN A 23 -10.24 -6.36 4.25
C ASN A 23 -11.11 -7.47 3.62
N GLY A 24 -10.81 -8.74 3.90
CA GLY A 24 -11.50 -9.91 3.32
C GLY A 24 -11.01 -10.32 1.93
N GLU A 25 -9.93 -9.70 1.43
CA GLU A 25 -9.29 -9.96 0.15
C GLU A 25 -7.92 -10.62 0.35
N GLU A 26 -7.63 -11.61 -0.49
CA GLU A 26 -6.33 -12.30 -0.52
C GLU A 26 -5.29 -11.37 -1.12
N VAL A 27 -4.25 -11.10 -0.35
CA VAL A 27 -3.19 -10.18 -0.74
C VAL A 27 -2.24 -10.88 -1.70
N GLN A 28 -2.07 -10.29 -2.87
CA GLN A 28 -1.20 -10.81 -3.91
C GLN A 28 -0.03 -9.89 -4.21
N PHE A 29 1.03 -10.45 -4.79
CA PHE A 29 2.18 -9.69 -5.25
C PHE A 29 1.74 -8.52 -6.16
N GLY A 30 2.25 -7.33 -5.87
CA GLY A 30 1.95 -6.11 -6.61
C GLY A 30 0.68 -5.39 -6.19
N ASP A 31 -0.05 -5.90 -5.19
CA ASP A 31 -1.17 -5.18 -4.60
C ASP A 31 -0.72 -3.91 -3.89
N MET A 32 -1.45 -2.83 -4.16
CA MET A 32 -1.27 -1.58 -3.46
C MET A 32 -1.88 -1.73 -2.07
N ILE A 33 -1.04 -1.61 -1.04
CA ILE A 33 -1.45 -1.63 0.35
C ILE A 33 -1.57 -0.19 0.81
N ALA A 34 -2.72 0.14 1.40
CA ALA A 34 -2.99 1.49 1.83
C ALA A 34 -3.27 1.53 3.33
N TYR A 35 -2.67 2.50 4.00
CA TYR A 35 -2.84 2.74 5.43
C TYR A 35 -3.79 3.92 5.63
N PRO A 36 -4.89 3.74 6.39
CA PRO A 36 -5.88 4.78 6.57
C PRO A 36 -5.28 6.02 7.27
N PRO A 37 -5.72 7.24 6.91
CA PRO A 37 -5.34 8.43 7.65
C PRO A 37 -5.90 8.36 9.09
N VAL A 38 -5.15 8.91 10.04
CA VAL A 38 -5.61 9.08 11.43
C VAL A 38 -6.41 10.39 11.52
N CYS A 39 -7.69 10.32 11.92
CA CYS A 39 -8.49 11.51 12.18
C CYS A 39 -8.21 12.02 13.62
N ASP A 40 -7.11 12.74 13.83
CA ASP A 40 -6.72 13.32 15.14
C ASP A 40 -6.79 14.85 15.21
N GLY A 41 -7.44 15.48 14.21
CA GLY A 41 -7.46 16.94 14.04
C GLY A 41 -6.25 17.51 13.30
N LYS A 42 -5.36 16.65 12.79
CA LYS A 42 -4.27 17.05 11.87
C LYS A 42 -4.54 16.53 10.47
N ILE A 43 -4.03 17.26 9.49
CA ILE A 43 -3.99 16.80 8.10
C ILE A 43 -2.96 15.68 8.00
N THR A 44 -3.44 14.44 7.98
CA THR A 44 -2.64 13.26 7.63
C THR A 44 -2.95 12.86 6.19
N LEU A 45 -1.90 12.61 5.41
CA LEU A 45 -2.03 11.96 4.11
C LEU A 45 -2.04 10.46 4.34
N GLN A 46 -2.82 9.75 3.53
CA GLN A 46 -2.79 8.31 3.53
C GLN A 46 -1.42 7.80 3.09
N HIS A 47 -0.98 6.70 3.68
CA HIS A 47 0.28 6.08 3.27
C HIS A 47 0.02 4.89 2.34
N PHE A 48 0.93 4.65 1.41
CA PHE A 48 0.83 3.60 0.40
C PHE A 48 2.13 2.80 0.31
N ALA A 49 1.97 1.50 0.13
CA ALA A 49 3.03 0.54 -0.10
C ALA A 49 2.59 -0.44 -1.21
N VAL A 50 3.52 -1.31 -1.63
CA VAL A 50 3.23 -2.42 -2.55
C VAL A 50 3.58 -3.73 -1.86
N TYR A 51 2.66 -4.68 -1.85
CA TYR A 51 2.94 -6.01 -1.32
C TYR A 51 3.91 -6.77 -2.24
N VAL A 52 5.04 -7.21 -1.68
CA VAL A 52 6.05 -8.00 -2.36
C VAL A 52 6.12 -9.44 -1.87
N GLY A 53 5.55 -9.74 -0.69
CA GLY A 53 5.53 -11.08 -0.10
C GLY A 53 6.91 -11.74 -0.08
N ASP A 54 6.96 -13.02 -0.45
CA ASP A 54 8.17 -13.84 -0.44
C ASP A 54 9.10 -13.60 -1.65
N ARG A 55 8.76 -12.69 -2.57
CA ARG A 55 9.61 -12.40 -3.74
C ARG A 55 10.99 -11.90 -3.29
N THR A 56 12.03 -12.40 -3.94
CA THR A 56 13.41 -12.06 -3.63
C THR A 56 13.87 -10.82 -4.38
N PHE A 57 14.33 -9.81 -3.63
CA PHE A 57 14.96 -8.61 -4.16
C PHE A 57 16.30 -8.35 -3.46
N PRO A 58 17.29 -7.74 -4.15
CA PRO A 58 18.51 -7.28 -3.51
C PRO A 58 18.20 -6.34 -2.33
N GLY A 59 18.76 -6.63 -1.17
CA GLY A 59 18.59 -5.83 0.06
C GLY A 59 17.19 -5.89 0.67
N LYS A 60 16.37 -6.88 0.30
CA LYS A 60 15.15 -7.25 1.02
C LYS A 60 15.47 -8.38 2.01
N GLU A 61 15.19 -8.15 3.28
CA GLU A 61 15.29 -9.17 4.32
C GLU A 61 14.09 -10.14 4.28
N PRO A 62 14.21 -11.36 4.84
CA PRO A 62 13.14 -12.37 4.82
C PRO A 62 11.82 -11.91 5.43
N GLU A 63 11.85 -11.08 6.47
CA GLU A 63 10.70 -10.55 7.20
C GLU A 63 10.03 -9.36 6.52
N HIS A 64 10.66 -8.78 5.50
CA HIS A 64 10.06 -7.69 4.74
C HIS A 64 9.08 -8.27 3.73
N ASP A 65 7.89 -7.69 3.61
CA ASP A 65 6.82 -8.16 2.73
C ASP A 65 6.16 -7.02 1.96
N ILE A 66 6.58 -5.77 2.19
CA ILE A 66 6.17 -4.60 1.43
C ILE A 66 7.36 -3.80 0.90
N PHE A 67 7.13 -3.09 -0.20
CA PHE A 67 8.01 -2.08 -0.76
C PHE A 67 7.32 -0.73 -0.73
N GLU A 68 7.95 0.26 -0.10
CA GLU A 68 7.31 1.53 0.18
C GLU A 68 8.28 2.71 0.09
N ARG A 69 7.71 3.91 0.11
CA ARG A 69 8.46 5.16 0.19
C ARG A 69 8.10 5.86 1.47
N LEU A 70 9.08 6.06 2.35
CA LEU A 70 8.88 6.81 3.57
C LEU A 70 9.19 8.30 3.38
N LYS A 71 8.63 9.11 4.27
CA LYS A 71 9.04 10.50 4.44
C LYS A 71 10.15 10.52 5.48
N ASP A 72 11.41 10.60 5.04
CA ASP A 72 12.50 10.88 5.96
C ASP A 72 12.49 12.38 6.32
N THR A 73 12.19 12.69 7.58
CA THR A 73 12.13 14.06 8.10
C THR A 73 13.44 14.54 8.70
N GLU A 74 14.44 13.67 8.87
CA GLU A 74 15.69 13.99 9.58
C GLU A 74 16.89 14.05 8.65
N THR A 75 17.04 13.11 7.73
CA THR A 75 18.24 13.04 6.87
C THR A 75 18.02 13.54 5.45
N LEU A 76 16.75 13.83 5.07
CA LEU A 76 16.33 14.17 3.70
C LEU A 76 16.77 13.12 2.65
N SER A 77 17.08 11.90 3.06
CA SER A 77 17.47 10.83 2.14
C SER A 77 16.24 10.25 1.43
N PRO A 78 16.33 9.90 0.14
CA PRO A 78 15.23 9.25 -0.55
C PRO A 78 15.08 7.80 -0.10
N THR A 79 14.03 7.51 0.67
CA THR A 79 13.83 6.19 1.31
C THR A 79 12.76 5.37 0.60
N CYS A 80 13.14 4.76 -0.53
CA CYS A 80 12.37 3.65 -1.10
C CYS A 80 12.95 2.37 -0.51
N ILE A 81 12.19 1.69 0.34
CA ILE A 81 12.71 0.61 1.18
C ILE A 81 11.82 -0.62 1.12
N PHE A 82 12.40 -1.75 1.49
CA PHE A 82 11.64 -2.91 1.92
C PHE A 82 11.41 -2.82 3.43
N SER A 83 10.22 -3.19 3.88
CA SER A 83 9.82 -3.18 5.29
C SER A 83 8.76 -4.25 5.54
N THR A 84 8.35 -4.39 6.80
CA THR A 84 7.32 -5.35 7.24
C THR A 84 5.96 -4.66 7.33
N LEU A 85 4.93 -5.33 6.81
CA LEU A 85 3.54 -4.90 6.85
C LEU A 85 3.04 -4.91 8.29
N ASN A 86 2.65 -3.74 8.78
CA ASN A 86 2.07 -3.62 10.12
C ASN A 86 0.55 -3.80 10.07
N VAL A 87 0.07 -5.01 10.35
CA VAL A 87 -1.37 -5.31 10.40
C VAL A 87 -2.12 -4.52 11.49
N ALA A 88 -1.43 -4.05 12.53
CA ALA A 88 -2.05 -3.30 13.62
C ALA A 88 -2.55 -1.92 13.15
N ASP A 89 -1.94 -1.36 12.12
CA ASP A 89 -2.34 -0.09 11.50
C ASP A 89 -3.60 -0.25 10.61
N LYS A 90 -4.23 -1.43 10.65
CA LYS A 90 -5.38 -1.87 9.84
C LYS A 90 -5.24 -1.48 8.35
N PRO A 91 -4.15 -1.90 7.67
CA PRO A 91 -3.99 -1.68 6.24
C PRO A 91 -5.06 -2.44 5.45
N TYR A 92 -5.26 -2.04 4.19
CA TYR A 92 -6.18 -2.68 3.27
C TYR A 92 -5.64 -2.67 1.84
N VAL A 93 -6.04 -3.66 1.04
CA VAL A 93 -5.77 -3.70 -0.40
C VAL A 93 -6.55 -2.57 -1.06
N PHE A 94 -5.86 -1.81 -1.91
CA PHE A 94 -6.43 -0.62 -2.51
C PHE A 94 -5.97 -0.34 -3.94
N ASN A 95 -6.30 -1.28 -4.84
CA ASN A 95 -5.99 -1.21 -6.26
C ASN A 95 -7.00 -0.37 -7.07
N TYR A 96 -7.24 0.86 -6.65
CA TYR A 96 -8.40 1.64 -7.11
C TYR A 96 -8.42 2.05 -8.59
N LEU A 97 -7.30 1.98 -9.30
CA LEU A 97 -7.27 2.24 -10.74
C LEU A 97 -7.58 0.99 -11.55
N ASP A 98 -7.59 -0.22 -10.98
CA ASP A 98 -7.93 -1.41 -11.77
C ASP A 98 -9.32 -1.28 -12.41
N GLY A 99 -9.37 -1.39 -13.74
CA GLY A 99 -10.58 -1.23 -14.54
C GLY A 99 -11.01 0.22 -14.80
N TYR A 100 -10.32 1.22 -14.22
CA TYR A 100 -10.56 2.62 -14.53
C TYR A 100 -10.14 2.92 -15.98
N LYS A 101 -10.93 3.73 -16.68
CA LYS A 101 -10.69 4.11 -18.08
C LYS A 101 -10.56 5.62 -18.21
N GLU A 102 -9.49 6.05 -18.87
CA GLU A 102 -9.19 7.45 -19.16
C GLU A 102 -8.61 7.57 -20.56
N ASN A 103 -9.18 8.44 -21.39
CA ASN A 103 -8.70 8.67 -22.77
C ASN A 103 -8.50 7.39 -23.60
N GLY A 104 -9.38 6.40 -23.41
CA GLY A 104 -9.30 5.11 -24.11
C GLY A 104 -8.30 4.11 -23.53
N LYS A 105 -7.50 4.49 -22.53
CA LYS A 105 -6.62 3.59 -21.77
C LYS A 105 -7.36 3.02 -20.57
N GLU A 106 -7.31 1.70 -20.40
CA GLU A 106 -7.77 1.02 -19.19
C GLU A 106 -6.57 0.69 -18.31
N TYR A 107 -6.62 1.10 -17.04
CA TYR A 107 -5.60 0.78 -16.06
C TYR A 107 -5.80 -0.65 -15.55
N LYS A 108 -4.71 -1.42 -15.53
CA LYS A 108 -4.68 -2.82 -15.07
C LYS A 108 -3.37 -3.06 -14.36
N LYS A 109 -3.39 -3.99 -13.39
CA LYS A 109 -2.17 -4.61 -12.85
C LYS A 109 -1.16 -4.91 -13.96
N GLY A 110 0.05 -4.39 -13.82
CA GLY A 110 1.15 -4.68 -14.72
C GLY A 110 1.57 -6.14 -14.65
N LYS A 111 2.25 -6.63 -15.69
CA LYS A 111 2.91 -7.94 -15.65
C LYS A 111 3.91 -7.97 -14.50
N GLU A 112 3.99 -9.10 -13.79
CA GLU A 112 4.82 -9.23 -12.59
C GLU A 112 6.28 -8.87 -12.86
N GLU A 113 6.83 -9.29 -14.01
CA GLU A 113 8.22 -8.98 -14.39
C GLU A 113 8.44 -7.46 -14.52
N LYS A 114 7.44 -6.74 -15.04
CA LYS A 114 7.49 -5.26 -15.13
C LYS A 114 7.38 -4.60 -13.77
N MET A 115 6.60 -5.16 -12.85
CA MET A 115 6.54 -4.64 -11.48
C MET A 115 7.86 -4.88 -10.75
N GLU A 116 8.49 -6.05 -10.91
CA GLU A 116 9.81 -6.34 -10.35
C GLU A 116 10.90 -5.41 -10.91
N GLU A 117 10.92 -5.18 -12.23
CA GLU A 117 11.83 -4.22 -12.87
C GLU A 117 11.73 -2.83 -12.22
N ARG A 118 10.50 -2.34 -12.01
CA ARG A 118 10.22 -1.02 -11.42
C ARG A 118 10.61 -0.95 -9.94
N ILE A 119 10.40 -2.03 -9.18
CA ILE A 119 10.84 -2.13 -7.78
C ILE A 119 12.37 -2.03 -7.74
N ARG A 120 13.09 -2.83 -8.56
CA ARG A 120 14.56 -2.79 -8.63
C ARG A 120 15.06 -1.40 -9.07
N GLU A 121 14.39 -0.77 -10.03
CA GLU A 121 14.71 0.60 -10.45
C GLU A 121 14.59 1.58 -9.28
N LYS A 122 13.47 1.54 -8.54
CA LYS A 122 13.17 2.50 -7.47
C LYS A 122 13.96 2.25 -6.20
N TYR A 123 14.27 0.99 -5.89
CA TYR A 123 15.18 0.63 -4.80
C TYR A 123 16.58 1.20 -5.05
N ASN A 124 17.11 1.05 -6.26
CA ASN A 124 18.44 1.57 -6.62
C ASN A 124 18.47 3.09 -6.84
N LYS A 125 17.36 3.67 -7.31
CA LYS A 125 17.25 5.09 -7.66
C LYS A 125 15.97 5.69 -7.12
N CYS A 126 15.93 5.86 -5.80
CA CYS A 126 14.87 6.61 -5.16
C CYS A 126 15.16 8.12 -5.27
N SER A 127 14.21 8.90 -5.78
CA SER A 127 14.30 10.38 -5.77
C SER A 127 13.72 10.95 -4.47
N LEU A 128 14.02 12.21 -4.15
CA LEU A 128 13.53 12.88 -2.92
C LEU A 128 12.01 12.85 -2.80
N TYR A 129 11.52 12.76 -1.55
CA TYR A 129 10.09 12.77 -1.26
C TYR A 129 9.48 14.16 -1.52
N SER A 130 8.30 14.19 -2.13
CA SER A 130 7.45 15.40 -2.21
C SER A 130 5.99 15.02 -2.01
N ALA A 131 5.34 15.62 -1.01
CA ALA A 131 3.95 15.31 -0.64
C ALA A 131 2.96 15.48 -1.80
N VAL A 132 3.22 16.44 -2.70
CA VAL A 132 2.35 16.78 -3.83
C VAL A 132 2.83 16.23 -5.18
N GLY A 133 3.99 15.55 -5.24
CA GLY A 133 4.55 15.12 -6.54
C GLY A 133 5.31 13.79 -6.56
N ASN A 134 6.10 13.45 -5.54
CA ASN A 134 6.85 12.20 -5.50
C ASN A 134 6.68 11.56 -4.12
N ASN A 135 5.43 11.19 -3.83
CA ASN A 135 4.99 10.61 -2.56
C ASN A 135 4.84 9.08 -2.67
N CYS A 136 4.39 8.45 -1.59
CA CYS A 136 4.17 7.01 -1.50
C CYS A 136 3.13 6.48 -2.51
N GLU A 137 2.07 7.24 -2.80
CA GLU A 137 1.06 6.87 -3.79
C GLU A 137 1.66 6.81 -5.21
N HIS A 138 2.47 7.81 -5.59
CA HIS A 138 3.15 7.81 -6.89
C HIS A 138 4.08 6.61 -7.06
N LEU A 139 4.73 6.15 -5.98
CA LEU A 139 5.55 4.93 -6.02
C LEU A 139 4.66 3.71 -6.27
N ALA A 140 3.59 3.55 -5.49
CA ALA A 140 2.71 2.39 -5.57
C ALA A 140 2.01 2.28 -6.94
N THR A 141 1.50 3.39 -7.46
CA THR A 141 0.88 3.45 -8.80
C THR A 141 1.90 3.21 -9.91
N TYR A 142 3.13 3.73 -9.76
CA TYR A 142 4.19 3.48 -10.73
C TYR A 142 4.54 2.00 -10.77
N VAL A 143 4.75 1.36 -9.63
CA VAL A 143 5.06 -0.07 -9.58
C VAL A 143 3.94 -0.88 -10.21
N ARG A 144 2.67 -0.70 -9.79
CA ARG A 144 1.55 -1.50 -10.28
C ARG A 144 1.20 -1.22 -11.74
N TYR A 145 1.05 0.04 -12.12
CA TYR A 145 0.49 0.44 -13.43
C TYR A 145 1.53 0.94 -14.43
N GLY A 146 2.72 1.31 -13.98
CA GLY A 146 3.75 1.96 -14.80
C GLY A 146 3.60 3.47 -14.92
N GLU A 147 2.63 4.05 -14.20
CA GLU A 147 2.29 5.48 -14.25
C GLU A 147 2.36 6.06 -12.84
N LYS A 148 2.96 7.24 -12.70
CA LYS A 148 3.04 7.95 -11.42
C LYS A 148 1.78 8.79 -11.25
N ILE A 149 0.81 8.27 -10.51
CA ILE A 149 -0.48 8.92 -10.24
C ILE A 149 -0.65 9.08 -8.73
N SER A 150 -1.17 10.24 -8.30
CA SER A 150 -1.59 10.47 -6.93
C SER A 150 -2.90 11.24 -6.88
N LEU A 151 -3.93 10.66 -6.26
CA LEU A 151 -5.21 11.32 -6.03
C LEU A 151 -5.24 12.08 -4.70
N GLN A 152 -4.28 11.82 -3.81
CA GLN A 152 -4.15 12.53 -2.54
C GLN A 152 -3.87 14.04 -2.67
N VAL A 153 -3.39 14.51 -3.82
CA VAL A 153 -2.97 15.91 -4.04
C VAL A 153 -4.10 16.93 -3.76
N ASN A 154 -5.36 16.48 -3.70
CA ASN A 154 -6.52 17.32 -3.37
C ASN A 154 -7.34 16.84 -2.15
N LEU A 155 -6.91 15.78 -1.45
CA LEU A 155 -7.66 15.15 -0.37
C LEU A 155 -6.77 14.99 0.88
N SER A 156 -6.68 16.04 1.68
CA SER A 156 -6.18 15.89 3.05
C SER A 156 -7.10 14.95 3.83
N GLY A 157 -6.54 14.11 4.73
CA GLY A 157 -7.32 13.20 5.57
C GLY A 157 -8.46 13.90 6.30
N GLU A 158 -8.23 15.13 6.77
CA GLU A 158 -9.24 15.98 7.40
C GLU A 158 -10.43 16.29 6.46
N LYS A 159 -10.19 16.62 5.18
CA LYS A 159 -11.26 16.87 4.20
C LYS A 159 -12.04 15.61 3.84
N LEU A 160 -11.41 14.43 3.88
CA LEU A 160 -12.10 13.15 3.72
C LEU A 160 -12.94 12.78 4.97
N CYS A 161 -12.43 13.01 6.19
CA CYS A 161 -13.13 12.70 7.45
C CYS A 161 -14.40 13.57 7.66
N ILE A 162 -14.48 14.77 7.07
CA ILE A 162 -15.60 15.72 7.27
C ILE A 162 -16.71 15.68 6.19
N LEU A 163 -16.53 14.94 5.09
CA LEU A 163 -17.56 14.88 4.04
C LEU A 163 -18.80 14.08 4.52
N PRO A 164 -20.03 14.46 4.14
CA PRO A 164 -21.21 13.62 4.34
C PRO A 164 -21.06 12.24 3.66
N LYS A 165 -21.50 11.15 4.31
CA LYS A 165 -21.38 9.75 3.80
C LYS A 165 -21.78 9.57 2.32
N ALA A 166 -22.75 10.33 1.83
CA ALA A 166 -23.19 10.28 0.42
C ALA A 166 -22.20 10.95 -0.56
N GLN A 167 -21.52 12.01 -0.14
CA GLN A 167 -20.46 12.66 -0.93
C GLN A 167 -19.15 11.91 -0.82
N GLN A 168 -18.89 11.32 0.35
CA GLN A 168 -17.85 10.33 0.50
C GLN A 168 -18.07 9.19 -0.53
N LYS A 169 -19.30 8.66 -0.73
CA LYS A 169 -19.63 7.68 -1.80
C LYS A 169 -19.27 8.09 -3.23
N LEU A 170 -19.35 9.37 -3.57
CA LEU A 170 -19.00 9.87 -4.91
C LEU A 170 -17.48 10.02 -5.10
N VAL A 171 -16.76 10.31 -4.01
CA VAL A 171 -15.28 10.24 -3.92
C VAL A 171 -14.83 8.77 -3.89
N TYR A 172 -15.57 7.88 -3.22
CA TYR A 172 -15.33 6.44 -3.11
C TYR A 172 -15.48 5.69 -4.42
N ALA A 173 -16.33 6.16 -5.35
CA ALA A 173 -16.45 5.61 -6.70
C ALA A 173 -15.28 6.01 -7.64
N LYS A 174 -14.38 6.90 -7.19
CA LYS A 174 -13.21 7.40 -7.95
C LYS A 174 -11.86 6.99 -7.34
N GLY A 175 -11.85 6.20 -6.26
CA GLY A 175 -10.65 5.68 -5.60
C GLY A 175 -10.17 6.52 -4.40
N VAL A 176 -10.19 5.88 -3.21
CA VAL A 176 -9.63 6.15 -1.85
C VAL A 176 -10.61 6.81 -0.85
N ALA A 177 -10.78 6.50 0.47
CA ALA A 177 -10.10 5.73 1.53
C ALA A 177 -11.09 5.33 2.67
N LYS A 178 -10.81 4.32 3.50
CA LYS A 178 -11.47 4.14 4.82
C LYS A 178 -10.74 4.99 5.87
N CYS A 179 -11.44 5.77 6.69
CA CYS A 179 -10.83 6.50 7.81
C CYS A 179 -10.86 5.66 9.09
N GLN A 180 -9.80 5.75 9.91
CA GLN A 180 -9.84 5.24 11.29
C GLN A 180 -10.28 6.37 12.23
N ASN A 181 -11.40 6.15 12.93
CA ASN A 181 -11.75 7.01 14.06
C ASN A 181 -10.82 6.71 15.23
N LYS A 182 -10.48 7.74 16.01
CA LYS A 182 -9.66 7.61 17.22
C LYS A 182 -10.26 6.66 18.28
N ASP A 183 -11.56 6.36 18.16
CA ASP A 183 -12.34 5.63 19.16
C ASP A 183 -12.80 4.21 18.72
N GLY A 184 -12.32 3.68 17.59
CA GLY A 184 -12.64 2.32 17.13
C GLY A 184 -12.97 2.19 15.65
#